data_AF-A0A8T9C0Q6-F1
#
_entry.id   AF-A0A8T9C0Q6-F1
#
_cell.length_a   1.000
_cell.length_b   1.000
_cell.length_c   1.000
_cell.angle_alpha   90.00
_cell.angle_beta   90.00
_cell.angle_gamma   90.00
#
_symmetry.space_group_name_H-M   'P 1'
#
loop_
_entity.id
_entity.type
_entity.pdbx_description
1 polymer ?
#
loop_
_entity_poly.entity_id
_entity_poly.type
_entity_poly.pdbx_seq_one_letter_code
_entity_poly.pdbx_strand_id
1 'polypeptide(L)' 'MSMFGIGRQAPSSAEKIAAAEQEMDLVTDMFNKLQQACMKKCIPREYREGEINKGEGVCIDRCAAKFFDVQMK' A
#
# COMPACT_ATOMS: atom_id res chain seq x y z
N MET A 1 5.87 -30.12 42.01
CA MET A 1 6.97 -30.55 41.13
C MET A 1 6.68 -30.02 39.74
N SER A 2 7.68 -29.35 39.18
CA SER A 2 7.71 -28.63 37.91
C SER A 2 7.44 -29.53 36.69
N MET A 3 6.63 -29.07 35.73
CA MET A 3 6.78 -29.40 34.31
C MET A 3 6.14 -28.27 33.47
N PHE A 4 7.00 -27.35 33.06
CA PHE A 4 6.74 -26.21 32.18
C PHE A 4 6.31 -26.70 30.79
N GLY A 5 5.12 -26.28 30.35
CA GLY A 5 4.62 -26.52 28.99
C GLY A 5 4.00 -25.25 28.41
N ILE A 6 4.81 -24.23 28.14
CA ILE A 6 4.40 -23.01 27.42
C ILE A 6 4.25 -23.38 25.93
N GLY A 7 3.14 -24.05 25.60
CA GLY A 7 2.72 -24.28 24.21
C GLY A 7 1.98 -23.05 23.73
N ARG A 8 2.56 -22.28 22.79
CA ARG A 8 1.81 -21.26 22.06
C ARG A 8 0.63 -21.94 21.35
N GLN A 9 -0.61 -21.67 21.78
CA GLN A 9 -1.79 -22.04 21.01
C GLN A 9 -1.68 -21.41 19.61
N ALA A 10 -1.86 -22.23 18.57
CA ALA A 10 -1.92 -21.73 17.21
C ALA A 10 -3.13 -20.80 17.05
N PRO A 11 -3.01 -19.69 16.31
CA PRO A 11 -4.11 -18.74 16.14
C PRO A 11 -5.32 -19.43 15.50
N SER A 12 -6.50 -19.12 16.03
CA SER A 12 -7.79 -19.58 15.53
C SER A 12 -8.04 -19.08 14.11
N SER A 13 -8.95 -19.73 13.38
CA SER A 13 -9.36 -19.27 12.05
C SER A 13 -9.88 -17.83 12.07
N ALA A 14 -10.60 -17.44 13.12
CA ALA A 14 -11.08 -16.07 13.31
C ALA A 14 -9.94 -15.07 13.48
N GLU A 15 -8.91 -15.39 14.27
CA GLU A 15 -7.72 -14.54 14.42
C GLU A 15 -6.92 -14.42 13.12
N LYS A 16 -6.84 -15.49 12.32
CA LYS A 16 -6.20 -15.45 11.00
C LYS A 16 -6.97 -14.58 9.99
N ILE A 17 -8.30 -14.64 10.01
CA ILE A 17 -9.14 -13.80 9.14
C ILE A 17 -9.00 -12.33 9.55
N ALA A 18 -9.08 -12.02 10.83
CA ALA A 18 -8.92 -10.65 11.33
C ALA A 18 -7.54 -10.06 10.99
N ALA A 19 -6.47 -10.86 11.07
CA ALA A 19 -5.14 -10.44 10.64
C ALA A 19 -5.08 -10.15 9.12
N ALA A 20 -5.70 -11.00 8.30
CA ALA A 20 -5.76 -10.81 6.85
C ALA A 20 -6.59 -9.56 6.47
N GLU A 21 -7.70 -9.29 7.15
CA GLU A 21 -8.50 -8.07 6.96
C GLU A 21 -7.67 -6.82 7.26
N GLN A 22 -6.91 -6.83 8.36
CA GLN A 22 -6.03 -5.72 8.71
C GLN A 22 -4.92 -5.49 7.67
N GLU A 23 -4.35 -6.56 7.10
CA GLU A 23 -3.38 -6.43 6.00
C GLU A 23 -4.02 -5.81 4.76
N MET A 24 -5.25 -6.18 4.41
CA MET A 24 -5.97 -5.60 3.27
C MET A 24 -6.28 -4.11 3.48
N ASP A 25 -6.65 -3.72 4.69
CA ASP A 25 -6.92 -2.32 5.03
C ASP A 25 -5.65 -1.46 4.86
N LEU A 26 -4.50 -1.97 5.31
CA LEU A 26 -3.22 -1.29 5.14
C LEU A 26 -2.83 -1.13 3.66
N VAL A 27 -3.00 -2.17 2.85
CA VAL A 27 -2.71 -2.12 1.41
C VAL A 27 -3.63 -1.11 0.72
N THR A 28 -4.90 -1.06 1.11
CA THR A 28 -5.88 -0.14 0.55
C THR A 28 -5.57 1.32 0.90
N ASP A 29 -5.26 1.63 2.16
CA ASP A 29 -4.85 2.97 2.58
C ASP A 29 -3.57 3.42 1.85
N MET A 30 -2.59 2.52 1.75
CA MET A 30 -1.35 2.78 1.02
C MET A 30 -1.61 3.10 -0.45
N PHE A 31 -2.46 2.32 -1.12
CA PHE A 31 -2.84 2.56 -2.52
C PHE A 31 -3.54 3.91 -2.70
N ASN A 32 -4.47 4.27 -1.81
CA ASN A 32 -5.16 5.55 -1.86
C ASN A 32 -4.19 6.72 -1.70
N LYS A 33 -3.23 6.63 -0.78
CA LYS A 33 -2.18 7.64 -0.59
C LYS A 33 -1.25 7.74 -1.79
N LEU A 34 -0.85 6.61 -2.37
CA LEU A 34 -0.04 6.56 -3.60
C LEU A 34 -0.76 7.25 -4.76
N GLN A 35 -2.02 6.88 -5.01
CA GLN A 35 -2.86 7.45 -6.07
C GLN A 35 -2.96 8.97 -5.91
N GLN A 36 -3.34 9.46 -4.73
CA GLN A 36 -3.48 10.90 -4.48
C GLN A 36 -2.17 11.66 -4.66
N ALA A 37 -1.06 11.10 -4.16
CA ALA A 37 0.25 11.72 -4.26
C ALA A 37 0.73 11.81 -5.72
N CYS A 38 0.61 10.72 -6.48
CA CYS A 38 1.09 10.69 -7.86
C CYS A 38 0.18 11.46 -8.82
N MET A 39 -1.15 11.43 -8.63
CA MET A 39 -2.04 12.32 -9.38
C MET A 39 -1.68 13.79 -9.18
N LYS A 40 -1.46 14.22 -7.93
CA LYS A 40 -1.10 15.62 -7.64
C LYS A 40 0.27 16.02 -8.19
N LYS A 41 1.21 15.08 -8.32
CA LYS A 41 2.59 15.35 -8.78
C LYS A 41 2.76 15.27 -10.29
N CYS A 42 2.04 14.36 -10.94
CA CYS A 42 2.30 13.99 -12.33
C CYS A 42 1.22 14.43 -13.30
N ILE A 43 -0.02 14.64 -12.83
CA ILE A 43 -1.12 15.06 -13.70
C ILE A 43 -1.36 16.58 -13.54
N PRO A 44 -1.20 17.37 -14.61
CA PRO A 44 -1.46 18.80 -14.55
C PRO A 44 -2.95 19.08 -14.31
N ARG A 45 -3.26 20.25 -13.74
CA ARG A 45 -4.66 20.67 -13.53
C ARG A 45 -5.37 21.10 -14.82
N GLU A 46 -4.60 21.38 -15.87
CA GLU A 46 -5.11 21.71 -17.19
C GLU A 46 -5.03 20.46 -18.07
N TYR A 47 -6.19 19.90 -18.40
CA TYR A 47 -6.31 18.69 -19.22
C TYR A 47 -6.43 19.08 -20.68
N ARG A 48 -5.39 18.80 -21.46
CA ARG A 48 -5.36 19.04 -22.92
C ARG A 48 -5.94 17.87 -23.71
N GLU A 49 -5.86 16.67 -23.14
CA GLU A 49 -6.34 15.41 -23.70
C GLU A 49 -6.79 14.48 -22.57
N GLY A 50 -7.56 13.44 -22.91
CA GLY A 50 -8.08 12.47 -21.94
C GLY A 50 -7.17 11.28 -21.68
N GLU A 51 -6.15 11.08 -22.51
CA GLU A 51 -5.17 10.01 -22.37
C GLU A 51 -3.95 10.47 -21.57
N ILE A 52 -3.29 9.52 -20.92
CA ILE A 52 -2.03 9.78 -20.23
C ILE A 52 -0.93 9.84 -21.28
N ASN A 53 -0.29 11.00 -21.43
CA ASN A 53 0.82 11.12 -22.35
C ASN A 53 2.08 10.41 -21.82
N LYS A 54 3.08 10.22 -22.69
CA LYS A 54 4.34 9.55 -22.33
C LYS A 54 5.04 10.18 -21.12
N GLY A 55 4.98 11.52 -20.98
CA GLY A 55 5.60 12.23 -19.88
C GLY A 55 4.92 11.94 -18.54
N GLU A 56 3.59 11.97 -18.52
CA GLU A 56 2.76 11.64 -17.37
C GLU A 56 2.93 10.19 -16.96
N GLY A 57 2.93 9.24 -17.90
CA GLY A 57 3.15 7.82 -17.63
C GLY A 57 4.51 7.56 -16.97
N VAL A 58 5.60 8.09 -17.56
CA VAL A 58 6.94 7.97 -16.98
C VAL A 58 7.04 8.68 -15.61
N CYS A 59 6.32 9.78 -15.41
CA CYS A 59 6.26 10.44 -14.11
C CYS A 59 5.58 9.56 -13.06
N ILE A 60 4.45 8.92 -13.40
CA ILE A 60 3.72 8.02 -12.50
C ILE A 60 4.60 6.85 -12.06
N ASP A 61 5.32 6.22 -12.99
CA ASP A 61 6.25 5.12 -12.67
C ASP A 61 7.33 5.55 -11.67
N ARG A 62 7.98 6.70 -11.94
CA ARG A 62 8.99 7.29 -11.06
C ARG A 62 8.41 7.71 -9.72
N CYS A 63 7.18 8.21 -9.71
CA CYS A 63 6.48 8.62 -8.51
C CYS A 63 6.19 7.42 -7.61
N ALA A 64 5.69 6.32 -8.17
CA ALA A 64 5.44 5.10 -7.42
C ALA A 64 6.72 4.54 -6.81
N ALA A 65 7.80 4.42 -7.58
CA ALA A 65 9.10 3.98 -7.07
C ALA A 65 9.57 4.87 -5.88
N LYS A 66 9.50 6.19 -6.04
CA LYS A 66 9.87 7.14 -4.97
C LYS A 66 8.94 7.10 -3.77
N PHE A 67 7.66 6.83 -3.96
CA PHE A 67 6.70 6.72 -2.87
C PHE A 67 7.08 5.55 -1.96
N PHE A 68 7.34 4.38 -2.53
CA PHE A 68 7.81 3.22 -1.77
C PHE A 68 9.20 3.43 -1.16
N ASP A 69 10.14 4.06 -1.88
CA ASP A 69 11.47 4.39 -1.33
C ASP A 69 11.42 5.28 -0.08
N VAL A 70 10.35 6.08 0.07
CA VAL A 70 10.16 6.98 1.22
C VAL A 70 9.31 6.35 2.31
N GLN A 71 8.30 5.54 1.95
CA GLN A 71 7.37 4.92 2.91
C GLN A 71 7.88 3.58 3.47
N MET A 72 8.78 2.88 2.78
CA MET A 72 9.33 1.57 3.18
C MET A 72 10.76 1.65 3.71
N LYS A 73 11.32 2.85 3.88
CA LYS A 73 12.54 3.08 4.68
C LYS A 73 12.16 3.28 6.13
#